data_AF-A0A6C2DUT8-F1
#
_entry.id   AF-A0A6C2DUT8-F1
#
_cell.length_a   1.000
_cell.length_b   1.000
_cell.length_c   1.000
_cell.angle_alpha   90.00
_cell.angle_beta   90.00
_cell.angle_gamma   90.00
#
_symmetry.space_group_name_H-M   'P 1'
#
loop_
_entity.id
_entity.type
_entity.pdbx_description
1 polymer ?
#
loop_
_entity_poly.entity_id
_entity_poly.type
_entity_poly.pdbx_seq_one_letter_code
_entity_poly.pdbx_strand_id
1 'polypeptide(L)' 'MLTNSVKLLDVVALTIDLPQDNLWRGQVGTIVEILANDQAFEVEFSDRN' A
#
# COMPACT_ATOMS: atom_id res chain seq x y z
N MET A 1 17.23 -12.81 11.06
CA MET A 1 16.63 -12.14 9.88
C MET A 1 15.67 -11.09 10.43
N LEU A 2 15.77 -9.83 9.99
CA LEU A 2 14.80 -8.82 10.39
C LEU A 2 13.47 -9.16 9.71
N THR A 3 12.48 -9.60 10.50
CA THR A 3 11.09 -9.66 10.05
C THR A 3 10.62 -8.21 9.94
N ASN A 4 10.78 -7.59 8.77
CA ASN A 4 10.19 -6.29 8.48
C ASN A 4 8.68 -6.50 8.30
N SER A 5 7.97 -6.63 9.42
CA SER A 5 6.51 -6.52 9.42
C SER A 5 6.14 -5.11 8.93
N VAL A 6 5.16 -5.05 8.03
CA VAL A 6 4.60 -3.79 7.54
C VAL A 6 3.99 -3.03 8.71
N LYS A 7 4.22 -1.71 8.75
CA LYS A 7 3.74 -0.81 9.81
C LYS A 7 2.96 0.35 9.21
N LEU A 8 2.20 1.02 10.07
CA LEU A 8 1.61 2.30 9.74
C LEU A 8 2.69 3.29 9.26
N LEU A 9 2.39 4.05 8.21
CA LEU A 9 3.28 4.99 7.52
C LEU A 9 4.44 4.36 6.73
N ASP A 10 4.51 3.03 6.62
CA ASP A 10 5.41 2.42 5.65
C ASP A 10 5.00 2.80 4.23
N VAL A 11 6.02 2.99 3.39
CA VAL A 11 5.85 3.28 1.96
C VAL A 11 5.90 1.96 1.19
N VAL A 12 4.87 1.71 0.40
CA VAL A 12 4.70 0.47 -0.37
C VAL A 12 4.46 0.77 -1.85
N ALA A 13 4.71 -0.20 -2.72
CA ALA A 13 4.46 -0.07 -4.16
C ALA A 13 3.53 -1.19 -4.66
N LEU A 14 2.63 -0.85 -5.58
CA LEU A 14 1.79 -1.83 -6.26
C LEU A 14 2.64 -2.78 -7.10
N THR A 15 2.35 -4.08 -7.01
CA THR A 15 3.06 -5.12 -7.77
C THR A 15 2.28 -5.61 -8.99
N ILE A 16 1.01 -5.23 -9.09
CA ILE A 16 0.08 -5.57 -10.16
C ILE A 16 -0.71 -4.33 -10.58
N ASP A 17 -1.27 -4.36 -11.79
CA ASP A 17 -2.22 -3.34 -12.25
C ASP A 17 -3.62 -3.63 -11.67
N LEU A 18 -4.33 -2.56 -11.28
CA LEU A 18 -5.71 -2.58 -10.81
C LEU A 18 -6.50 -1.49 -11.57
N PRO A 19 -6.77 -1.68 -12.88
CA PRO A 19 -7.33 -0.63 -13.74
C PRO A 19 -8.72 -0.15 -13.30
N GLN A 20 -9.50 -1.00 -12.64
CA GLN A 20 -10.83 -0.62 -12.11
C GLN A 20 -10.75 0.48 -11.05
N ASP A 21 -9.61 0.62 -10.38
CA ASP A 21 -9.35 1.62 -9.35
C ASP A 21 -8.41 2.74 -9.85
N ASN A 22 -8.13 2.76 -11.17
CA ASN A 22 -7.13 3.64 -11.80
C ASN A 22 -5.72 3.53 -11.18
N LEU A 23 -5.37 2.31 -10.75
CA LEU A 23 -4.10 2.02 -10.11
C LEU A 23 -3.21 1.15 -11.00
N TRP A 24 -1.93 1.50 -11.08
CA TRP A 24 -0.95 0.88 -11.96
C TRP A 24 0.25 0.37 -11.17
N ARG A 25 0.81 -0.74 -11.64
CA ARG A 25 1.99 -1.35 -11.04
C ARG A 25 3.12 -0.33 -10.91
N GLY A 26 3.76 -0.32 -9.75
CA GLY A 26 4.87 0.57 -9.42
C GLY A 26 4.45 1.91 -8.81
N GLN A 27 3.16 2.26 -8.82
CA GLN A 27 2.69 3.39 -8.03
C GLN A 27 2.95 3.16 -6.55
N VAL A 28 3.37 4.24 -5.88
CA VAL A 28 3.81 4.24 -4.49
C VAL A 28 2.72 4.84 -3.63
N GLY A 29 2.38 4.17 -2.53
CA GLY A 29 1.40 4.61 -1.55
C GLY A 29 1.92 4.46 -0.13
N THR A 30 1.15 4.99 0.82
CA THR A 30 1.47 4.95 2.25
C THR A 30 0.41 4.15 3.00
N ILE A 31 0.84 3.29 3.92
CA ILE A 31 -0.09 2.55 4.79
C ILE A 31 -0.72 3.52 5.78
N VAL A 32 -2.04 3.68 5.72
CA VAL A 32 -2.81 4.61 6.58
C VAL A 32 -3.70 3.89 7.60
N GLU A 33 -3.99 2.60 7.38
CA GLU A 33 -4.69 1.77 8.37
C GLU A 33 -4.26 0.29 8.26
N ILE A 34 -4.29 -0.42 9.40
CA ILE A 34 -4.06 -1.86 9.47
C ILE A 34 -5.38 -2.52 9.86
N LEU A 35 -5.83 -3.45 9.03
CA LEU A 35 -7.15 -4.07 9.09
C LEU A 35 -7.03 -5.58 9.25
N ALA A 36 -8.14 -6.22 9.65
CA ALA A 36 -8.28 -7.67 9.71
C ALA A 36 -7.11 -8.40 10.43
N ASN A 37 -6.70 -7.89 11.60
CA ASN A 37 -5.59 -8.45 12.40
C ASN A 37 -4.30 -8.64 11.58
N ASP A 38 -3.82 -7.56 10.96
CA ASP A 38 -2.60 -7.52 10.12
C ASP A 38 -2.68 -8.31 8.80
N GLN A 39 -3.88 -8.74 8.37
CA GLN A 39 -4.08 -9.44 7.10
C GLN A 39 -4.43 -8.51 5.93
N ALA A 40 -4.84 -7.28 6.22
CA ALA A 40 -5.17 -6.28 5.20
C ALA A 40 -4.64 -4.91 5.62
N PHE A 41 -4.33 -4.08 4.62
CA PHE A 41 -3.82 -2.73 4.84
C PHE A 41 -4.57 -1.77 3.94
N GLU A 42 -4.98 -0.64 4.49
CA GLU A 42 -5.46 0.48 3.69
C GLU A 42 -4.26 1.31 3.24
N VAL A 43 -4.18 1.56 1.93
CA VAL A 43 -3.07 2.28 1.31
C VAL A 43 -3.63 3.53 0.64
N GLU A 44 -3.15 4.69 1.06
CA GLU A 44 -3.43 5.95 0.38
C GLU A 44 -2.38 6.19 -0.71
N PHE A 45 -2.84 6.41 -1.93
CA PHE A 45 -2.01 6.83 -3.05
C PHE A 45 -2.22 8.32 -3.28
N SER A 46 -1.21 9.13 -2.96
CA SER A 46 -1.25 10.56 -3.28
C SER A 46 -0.93 10.74 -4.77
N ASP A 47 -1.94 11.07 -5.57
CA ASP A 47 -1.70 11.53 -6.93
C ASP A 47 -1.08 12.93 -6.89
N ARG A 48 0.02 13.15 -7.60
CA ARG A 48 0.65 14.47 -7.71
C ARG A 48 -0.04 15.23 -8.82
N ASN A 49 -1.22 15.77 -8.52
CA ASN A 49 -1.85 16.76 -9.40
C ASN A 49 -1.94 18.11 -8.68
#